data_AF-I3U6Q7-F1
#
_entry.id   AF-I3U6Q7-F1
#
_cell.length_a   1.000
_cell.length_b   1.000
_cell.length_c   1.000
_cell.angle_alpha   90.00
_cell.angle_beta   90.00
_cell.angle_gamma   90.00
#
_symmetry.space_group_name_H-M   'P 1'
#
loop_
_entity.id
_entity.type
_entity.pdbx_description
1 polymer ?
#
loop_
_entity_poly.entity_id
_entity_poly.type
_entity_poly.pdbx_seq_one_letter_code
_entity_poly.pdbx_strand_id
1 'polypeptide(L)' 'MRKTISLTSNNIKVSGHIGTWYVYASRVYHGRRLFLVEHETYGDHAANLILDKTGNCVMEDVWNGWEDYEVYIES' A
#
# COMPACT_ATOMS: atom_id res chain seq x y z
N MET A 1 11.67 -5.81 -17.56
CA MET A 1 11.53 -6.30 -16.17
C MET A 1 10.36 -5.58 -15.53
N ARG A 2 9.42 -6.27 -14.88
CA ARG A 2 8.41 -5.57 -14.06
C ARG A 2 9.11 -5.04 -12.81
N LYS A 3 9.02 -3.74 -12.56
CA LYS A 3 9.57 -3.10 -11.36
C LYS A 3 8.79 -3.63 -10.15
N THR A 4 9.49 -4.21 -9.18
CA THR A 4 8.89 -4.66 -7.91
C THR A 4 8.86 -3.52 -6.92
N ILE A 5 7.85 -3.49 -6.06
CA ILE A 5 7.76 -2.52 -4.96
C ILE A 5 8.87 -2.79 -3.93
N SER A 6 9.48 -1.71 -3.46
CA SER A 6 10.53 -1.66 -2.44
C SER A 6 10.27 -0.48 -1.50
N LEU A 7 10.97 -0.42 -0.36
CA LEU A 7 10.87 0.69 0.60
C LEU A 7 11.22 2.07 0.03
N THR A 8 11.89 2.14 -1.11
CA THR A 8 12.25 3.40 -1.79
C THR A 8 11.36 3.68 -3.01
N SER A 9 10.30 2.90 -3.21
CA SER A 9 9.41 3.07 -4.35
C SER A 9 8.49 4.28 -4.14
N ASN A 10 8.39 5.07 -5.20
CA ASN A 10 7.51 6.23 -5.34
C ASN A 10 6.98 6.27 -6.78
N ASN A 11 6.13 7.25 -7.10
CA ASN A 11 5.43 7.38 -8.38
C ASN A 11 4.67 6.09 -8.76
N ILE A 12 4.12 5.38 -7.77
CA ILE A 12 3.43 4.10 -7.97
C ILE A 12 2.04 4.40 -8.49
N LYS A 13 1.71 3.90 -9.68
CA LYS A 13 0.32 3.89 -10.18
C LYS A 13 -0.35 2.59 -9.79
N VAL A 14 -1.53 2.69 -9.19
CA VAL A 14 -2.33 1.53 -8.79
C VAL A 14 -3.57 1.47 -9.68
N SER A 15 -3.85 0.30 -10.24
CA SER A 15 -5.01 0.11 -11.13
C SER A 15 -6.31 0.42 -10.38
N GLY A 16 -7.20 1.20 -10.99
CA GLY A 16 -8.47 1.62 -10.38
C GLY A 16 -8.39 2.91 -9.57
N HIS A 17 -7.19 3.43 -9.31
CA HIS A 17 -6.99 4.62 -8.47
C HIS A 17 -6.40 5.78 -9.28
N ILE A 18 -6.81 7.02 -8.96
CA ILE A 18 -6.29 8.24 -9.59
C ILE A 18 -5.19 8.81 -8.71
N GLY A 19 -4.01 9.01 -9.30
CA GLY A 19 -2.87 9.61 -8.61
C GLY A 19 -1.65 8.69 -8.58
N THR A 20 -0.76 8.99 -7.66
CA THR A 20 0.45 8.20 -7.41
C THR A 20 0.71 8.09 -5.91
N TRP A 21 1.33 6.98 -5.53
CA TRP A 21 1.67 6.69 -4.14
C TRP A 21 3.17 6.46 -3.97
N TYR A 22 3.63 6.63 -2.74
CA TYR A 22 4.96 6.25 -2.30
C TYR A 22 4.89 5.29 -1.12
N VAL A 23 5.91 4.44 -0.98
CA VAL A 23 5.97 3.49 0.13
C VAL A 23 6.33 4.23 1.41
N TYR A 24 5.41 4.17 2.38
CA TYR A 24 5.60 4.71 3.71
C TYR A 24 6.17 3.64 4.67
N ALA A 25 5.64 2.42 4.60
CA ALA A 25 6.08 1.31 5.45
C ALA A 25 5.92 -0.06 4.76
N SER A 26 6.55 -1.09 5.33
CA SER A 26 6.32 -2.48 4.91
C SER A 26 6.27 -3.43 6.11
N ARG A 27 5.46 -4.48 5.99
CA ARG A 27 5.39 -5.58 6.96
C ARG A 27 5.34 -6.92 6.25
N VAL A 28 5.66 -7.99 7.00
CA VAL A 28 5.54 -9.37 6.50
C VAL A 28 4.40 -10.05 7.24
N TYR A 29 3.39 -10.50 6.50
CA TYR A 29 2.28 -11.30 7.00
C TYR A 29 2.29 -12.64 6.27
N HIS A 30 2.27 -13.76 7.01
CA HIS A 30 2.29 -15.13 6.46
C HIS A 30 3.35 -15.36 5.36
N GLY A 31 4.56 -14.82 5.55
CA GLY A 31 5.67 -14.93 4.59
C GLY A 31 5.57 -14.02 3.35
N ARG A 32 4.50 -13.22 3.23
CA ARG A 32 4.30 -12.25 2.14
C ARG A 32 4.64 -10.85 2.63
N ARG A 33 5.56 -10.17 1.93
CA ARG A 33 5.83 -8.75 2.20
C ARG A 33 4.78 -7.87 1.53
N LEU A 34 4.16 -7.03 2.34
CA LEU A 34 3.19 -6.02 1.95
C LEU A 34 3.75 -4.62 2.20
N PHE A 35 3.21 -3.64 1.48
CA PHE A 35 3.67 -2.26 1.51
C PHE A 35 2.48 -1.34 1.75
N LEU A 36 2.54 -0.56 2.82
CA LEU A 36 1.60 0.52 3.08
C LEU A 36 2.08 1.75 2.29
N VAL A 37 1.21 2.28 1.44
CA VAL A 37 1.55 3.37 0.54
C VAL A 37 0.64 4.57 0.77
N GLU A 38 1.24 5.75 0.78
CA GLU A 38 0.57 7.04 1.00
C GLU A 38 0.50 7.83 -0.30
N HIS A 39 -0.61 8.55 -0.50
CA HIS A 39 -0.84 9.32 -1.72
C HIS A 39 0.14 10.50 -1.79
N GLU A 40 0.88 10.65 -2.90
CA GLU A 40 1.95 11.66 -3.01
C GLU A 40 1.43 13.11 -2.94
N THR A 41 0.28 13.38 -3.56
CA THR A 41 -0.32 14.72 -3.55
C THR A 41 -1.11 15.05 -2.29
N TYR A 42 -1.87 14.08 -1.75
CA TYR A 42 -2.85 14.34 -0.70
C TYR A 42 -2.41 13.84 0.67
N GLY A 43 -1.31 13.08 0.78
CA GLY A 43 -0.82 12.58 2.06
C GLY A 43 -1.91 11.83 2.83
N ASP A 44 -2.08 12.23 4.10
CA ASP A 44 -3.09 11.73 5.03
C ASP A 44 -4.52 12.23 4.75
N HIS A 45 -4.72 13.13 3.78
CA HIS A 45 -6.05 13.54 3.33
C HIS A 45 -6.68 12.57 2.31
N ALA A 46 -5.96 11.51 1.91
CA ALA A 46 -6.49 10.41 1.13
C ALA A 46 -6.20 9.09 1.85
N ALA A 47 -7.07 8.10 1.66
CA ALA A 47 -6.83 6.78 2.22
C ALA A 47 -5.53 6.18 1.66
N ASN A 48 -4.79 5.50 2.53
CA ASN A 48 -3.66 4.69 2.13
C ASN A 48 -4.14 3.44 1.37
N LEU A 49 -3.21 2.80 0.68
CA LEU A 49 -3.41 1.49 0.09
C LEU A 49 -2.39 0.50 0.66
N ILE A 50 -2.74 -0.79 0.66
CA ILE A 50 -1.76 -1.86 0.92
C ILE A 50 -1.51 -2.61 -0.38
N LEU A 51 -0.25 -2.66 -0.79
CA LEU A 51 0.18 -3.32 -2.02
C LEU A 51 1.01 -4.57 -1.73
N ASP A 52 0.96 -5.55 -2.63
CA ASP A 52 1.95 -6.62 -2.66
C ASP A 52 3.25 -6.19 -3.39
N LYS A 53 4.28 -7.05 -3.35
CA LYS A 53 5.57 -6.81 -4.02
C LYS A 53 5.46 -6.55 -5.53
N THR A 54 4.38 -7.01 -6.17
CA THR A 54 4.15 -6.85 -7.61
C THR A 54 3.32 -5.60 -7.94
N GLY A 55 2.85 -4.88 -6.93
CA GLY A 55 2.06 -3.64 -7.07
C GLY A 55 0.56 -3.88 -7.16
N ASN A 56 0.06 -5.10 -6.87
CA ASN A 56 -1.38 -5.32 -6.80
C ASN A 56 -1.91 -4.72 -5.50
N CYS A 57 -3.08 -4.09 -5.57
CA CYS A 57 -3.79 -3.64 -4.38
C CYS A 57 -4.37 -4.84 -3.63
N VAL A 58 -4.00 -4.97 -2.37
CA VAL A 58 -4.46 -6.00 -1.43
C VAL A 58 -5.56 -5.44 -0.54
N MET A 59 -5.51 -4.15 -0.22
CA MET A 59 -6.52 -3.47 0.58
C MET A 59 -6.60 -1.98 0.20
N GLU A 60 -7.83 -1.49 0.12
CA GLU A 60 -8.20 -0.10 -0.15
C GLU A 60 -8.79 0.54 1.12
N ASP A 61 -9.05 1.85 1.10
CA ASP A 61 -9.68 2.60 2.20
C ASP A 61 -8.99 2.47 3.57
N VAL A 62 -7.64 2.43 3.58
CA VAL A 62 -6.84 2.27 4.80
C VAL A 62 -6.57 3.63 5.46
N TRP A 63 -7.16 3.87 6.62
CA TRP A 63 -7.04 5.14 7.37
C TRP A 63 -6.17 4.99 8.63
N ASN A 64 -6.20 3.83 9.28
CA ASN A 64 -5.43 3.53 10.50
C ASN A 64 -4.21 2.64 10.21
N GLY A 65 -3.77 2.60 8.95
CA GLY A 65 -2.58 1.87 8.54
C GLY A 65 -2.69 0.36 8.75
N TRP A 66 -1.73 -0.24 9.43
CA TRP A 66 -1.70 -1.69 9.63
C TRP A 66 -2.78 -2.20 10.59
N GLU A 67 -3.33 -1.34 11.46
CA GLU A 67 -4.42 -1.73 12.38
C GLU A 67 -5.67 -2.13 11.58
N ASP A 68 -6.01 -1.39 10.52
CA ASP A 68 -7.12 -1.76 9.63
C ASP A 68 -6.89 -3.12 8.95
N TYR A 69 -5.66 -3.39 8.54
CA TYR A 69 -5.31 -4.68 7.92
C TYR A 69 -5.37 -5.83 8.91
N GLU A 70 -4.93 -5.62 10.14
CA GLU A 70 -4.99 -6.61 11.22
C GLU A 70 -6.45 -6.97 11.55
N VAL A 71 -7.33 -5.98 11.66
CA VAL A 71 -8.77 -6.20 11.81
C VAL A 71 -9.34 -6.98 10.62
N TYR A 72 -8.96 -6.63 9.39
CA TYR A 72 -9.44 -7.29 8.17
C TYR A 72 -9.05 -8.76 8.06
N ILE A 73 -7.83 -9.15 8.46
CA ILE A 73 -7.38 -10.55 8.37
C ILE A 73 -7.87 -11.42 9.54
N GLU A 74 -8.39 -10.81 10.60
CA GLU A 74 -8.98 -11.50 11.75
C GLU A 74 -10.50 -11.72 11.61
N SER A 75 -11.16 -11.06 10.65
CA SER A 75 -12.59 -11.22 10.34
C SER A 75 -12.88 -12.41 9.42
#